data_AF-A0A964I7C5-F1
#
_entry.id   AF-A0A964I7C5-F1
#
_cell.length_a   1.000
_cell.length_b   1.000
_cell.length_c   1.000
_cell.angle_alpha   90.00
_cell.angle_beta   90.00
_cell.angle_gamma   90.00
#
_symmetry.space_group_name_H-M   'P 1'
#
loop_
_entity.id
_entity.type
_entity.pdbx_description
1 polymer ?
#
loop_
_entity_poly.entity_id
_entity_poly.type
_entity_poly.pdbx_seq_one_letter_code
_entity_poly.pdbx_strand_id
1 'polypeptide(L)'
;MNDSDVVTDSGALAWFHKTAMGQWSRQRFTIFWVRVALVGLSTFIAIKVIQPTLVFSDSTPTGGDMGAHVWGPAFLRDHLLPWKLNGWSMDWYSGLPIYRFYMVVPAFFIVLLDVLLPYGMAFKLVAVMGVVTLPVCCWIFGRLARFAYPIPELFAMVGLVYLLDESYTIYGGNIASTMAGEFSFSIALSFAMLAFGFFANG
;
A
#
# COMPACT_ATOMS: atom_id res chain seq x y z
N MET A 1 -27.43 -45.59 35.15
CA MET A 1 -27.12 -45.18 33.76
C MET A 1 -27.47 -43.71 33.63
N ASN A 2 -26.47 -42.85 33.66
CA ASN A 2 -26.45 -41.69 32.79
C ASN A 2 -25.00 -41.27 32.63
N ASP A 3 -24.44 -41.63 31.49
CA ASP A 3 -23.12 -41.25 31.02
C ASP A 3 -23.10 -39.73 30.89
N SER A 4 -22.40 -39.07 31.80
CA SER A 4 -21.90 -37.74 31.54
C SER A 4 -20.79 -37.89 30.50
N ASP A 5 -21.05 -37.42 29.28
CA ASP A 5 -20.06 -37.25 28.22
C ASP A 5 -18.95 -36.31 28.71
N VAL A 6 -17.98 -36.89 29.42
CA VAL A 6 -16.68 -36.29 29.64
C VAL A 6 -16.00 -36.33 28.28
N VAL A 7 -16.15 -35.25 27.52
CA VAL A 7 -15.26 -34.96 26.39
C VAL A 7 -13.86 -34.83 26.99
N THR A 8 -13.15 -35.94 27.06
CA THR A 8 -11.81 -36.02 27.63
C THR A 8 -10.89 -35.09 26.85
N ASP A 9 -10.19 -34.18 27.53
CA ASP A 9 -9.17 -33.26 26.98
C ASP A 9 -8.17 -33.94 26.03
N SER A 10 -7.99 -35.26 26.16
CA SER A 10 -7.19 -36.11 25.28
C SER A 10 -7.66 -36.12 23.81
N GLY A 11 -8.97 -36.02 23.56
CA GLY A 11 -9.54 -36.03 22.22
C GLY A 11 -9.29 -34.72 21.46
N ALA A 12 -9.42 -33.59 22.17
CA ALA A 12 -9.17 -32.26 21.60
C ALA A 12 -7.68 -32.06 21.29
N LEU A 13 -6.78 -32.47 22.19
CA LEU A 13 -5.33 -32.44 21.96
C LEU A 13 -4.91 -33.37 20.81
N ALA A 14 -5.45 -34.59 20.76
CA ALA A 14 -5.15 -35.53 19.68
C ALA A 14 -5.68 -35.06 18.32
N TRP A 15 -6.85 -34.42 18.29
CA TRP A 15 -7.39 -33.76 17.10
C TRP A 15 -6.52 -32.58 16.68
N PHE A 16 -6.09 -31.74 17.63
CA PHE A 16 -5.26 -30.57 17.34
C PHE A 16 -3.92 -30.98 16.72
N HIS A 17 -3.26 -32.03 17.22
CA HIS A 17 -2.03 -32.58 16.64
C HIS A 17 -2.20 -33.15 15.21
N LYS A 18 -3.43 -33.55 14.84
CA LYS A 18 -3.76 -33.97 13.47
C LYS A 18 -4.05 -32.79 12.53
N THR A 19 -4.31 -31.60 13.06
CA THR A 19 -4.46 -30.40 12.23
C THR A 19 -3.11 -29.88 11.74
N ALA A 20 -3.12 -29.15 10.63
CA ALA A 20 -1.91 -28.53 10.08
C ALA A 20 -1.18 -27.64 11.11
N MET A 21 -1.91 -27.02 12.06
CA MET A 21 -1.31 -26.23 13.13
C MET A 21 -0.64 -27.07 14.23
N GLY A 22 -1.17 -28.24 14.57
CA GLY A 22 -0.56 -29.12 15.57
C GLY A 22 0.67 -29.89 15.08
N GLN A 23 0.95 -29.87 13.77
CA GLN A 23 2.15 -30.42 13.16
C GLN A 23 3.32 -29.41 13.08
N TRP A 24 3.11 -28.16 13.46
CA TRP A 24 4.16 -27.15 13.44
C TRP A 24 5.11 -27.29 14.62
N SER A 25 6.42 -27.16 14.36
CA SER A 25 7.38 -27.00 15.45
C SER A 25 7.14 -25.67 16.16
N ARG A 26 7.41 -25.62 17.47
CA ARG A 26 7.31 -24.38 18.27
C ARG A 26 8.03 -23.21 17.60
N GLN A 27 9.19 -23.47 16.99
CA GLN A 27 9.97 -22.48 16.25
C GLN A 27 9.22 -21.92 15.03
N ARG A 28 8.59 -22.76 14.21
CA ARG A 28 7.81 -22.30 13.05
C ARG A 28 6.63 -21.44 13.50
N PHE A 29 5.97 -21.86 14.57
CA PHE A 29 4.85 -21.12 15.16
C PHE A 29 5.28 -19.74 15.64
N THR A 30 6.40 -19.65 16.37
CA THR A 30 6.98 -18.38 16.80
C THR A 30 7.32 -17.48 15.61
N ILE A 31 8.01 -18.00 14.58
CA ILE A 31 8.39 -17.22 13.39
C ILE A 31 7.16 -16.66 12.67
N PHE A 32 6.09 -17.46 12.56
CA PHE A 32 4.86 -17.00 11.93
C PHE A 32 4.20 -15.87 12.71
N TRP A 33 4.05 -16.01 14.02
CA TRP A 33 3.44 -14.96 14.84
C TRP A 33 4.31 -13.70 14.90
N VAL A 34 5.64 -13.83 14.94
CA VAL A 34 6.55 -12.68 14.83
C VAL A 34 6.36 -11.98 13.49
N ARG A 35 6.25 -12.73 12.39
CA ARG A 35 5.98 -12.14 11.07
C ARG A 35 4.63 -11.44 11.00
N VAL A 36 3.57 -12.10 11.47
CA VAL A 36 2.22 -11.52 11.51
C VAL A 36 2.23 -10.26 12.37
N ALA A 37 2.92 -10.28 13.51
CA ALA A 37 3.06 -9.12 14.37
C ALA A 37 3.83 -7.99 13.67
N LEU A 38 5.05 -8.22 13.19
CA LEU A 38 5.89 -7.16 12.64
C LEU A 38 5.34 -6.60 11.32
N VAL A 39 5.02 -7.47 10.36
CA VAL A 39 4.52 -7.03 9.04
C VAL A 39 3.07 -6.55 9.17
N GLY A 40 2.23 -7.34 9.84
CA GLY A 40 0.81 -7.01 10.00
C GLY A 40 0.58 -5.74 10.82
N LEU A 41 1.29 -5.54 11.94
CA LEU A 41 1.18 -4.31 12.72
C LEU A 41 1.70 -3.11 11.93
N SER A 42 2.81 -3.25 11.20
CA SER A 42 3.35 -2.15 10.39
C SER A 42 2.36 -1.70 9.33
N THR A 43 1.79 -2.65 8.57
CA THR A 43 0.78 -2.36 7.56
C THR A 43 -0.50 -1.82 8.18
N PHE A 44 -0.93 -2.36 9.33
CA PHE A 44 -2.11 -1.87 10.04
C PHE A 44 -1.94 -0.42 10.49
N ILE A 45 -0.79 -0.05 11.06
CA ILE A 45 -0.51 1.33 11.45
C ILE A 45 -0.51 2.24 10.22
N ALA A 46 0.15 1.85 9.13
CA ALA A 46 0.14 2.62 7.88
C ALA A 46 -1.28 2.88 7.37
N ILE A 47 -2.16 1.87 7.40
CA ILE A 47 -3.59 2.00 7.03
C ILE A 47 -4.35 2.91 8.02
N LYS A 48 -4.06 2.83 9.31
CA LYS A 48 -4.77 3.65 10.32
C LYS A 48 -4.39 5.13 10.21
N VAL A 49 -3.13 5.45 9.92
CA VAL A 49 -2.63 6.84 9.87
C VAL A 49 -3.24 7.62 8.71
N ILE A 50 -3.51 6.98 7.57
CA ILE A 50 -4.18 7.63 6.41
C ILE A 50 -5.68 7.89 6.63
N GLN A 51 -6.24 7.53 7.80
CA GLN A 51 -7.63 7.74 8.19
C GLN A 51 -8.64 7.17 7.17
N PRO A 52 -8.88 5.85 7.16
CA PRO A 52 -9.70 5.19 6.13
C PRO A 52 -11.09 5.82 5.92
N THR A 53 -11.74 6.30 6.98
CA THR A 53 -13.03 6.99 6.88
C THR A 53 -12.99 8.20 5.93
N LEU A 54 -11.87 8.95 5.91
CA LEU A 54 -11.66 10.06 4.98
C LEU A 54 -11.28 9.59 3.59
N VAL A 55 -10.61 8.45 3.45
CA VAL A 55 -10.30 7.86 2.14
C VAL A 55 -11.58 7.43 1.42
N PHE A 56 -12.52 6.85 2.16
CA PHE A 56 -13.82 6.38 1.64
C PHE A 56 -14.94 7.45 1.66
N SER A 57 -14.66 8.70 2.01
CA SER A 57 -15.64 9.78 1.86
C SER A 57 -15.78 10.21 0.39
N ASP A 58 -16.96 10.66 -0.02
CA ASP A 58 -17.18 11.24 -1.34
C ASP A 58 -16.77 12.72 -1.36
N SER A 59 -15.46 12.94 -1.27
CA SER A 59 -14.85 14.27 -1.33
C SER A 59 -13.57 14.20 -2.11
N THR A 60 -13.27 15.26 -2.86
CA THR A 60 -11.96 15.43 -3.50
C THR A 60 -10.87 15.55 -2.42
N PRO A 61 -9.67 15.02 -2.66
CA PRO A 61 -8.56 15.20 -1.72
C PRO A 61 -8.11 16.66 -1.66
N THR A 62 -7.53 17.04 -0.54
CA THR A 62 -6.98 18.38 -0.28
C THR A 62 -5.63 18.26 0.43
N GLY A 63 -4.89 19.36 0.53
CA GLY A 63 -3.58 19.42 1.20
C GLY A 63 -2.44 19.63 0.21
N GLY A 64 -1.50 20.54 0.52
CA GLY A 64 -0.42 20.94 -0.39
C GLY A 64 -0.93 21.15 -1.83
N ASP A 65 -0.26 20.52 -2.79
CA ASP A 65 -0.62 20.55 -4.21
C ASP A 65 -1.64 19.45 -4.60
N MET A 66 -2.04 18.58 -3.67
CA MET A 66 -2.98 17.47 -3.92
C MET A 66 -4.31 17.95 -4.52
N GLY A 67 -4.80 19.11 -4.08
CA GLY A 67 -6.02 19.71 -4.62
C GLY A 67 -5.92 20.08 -6.10
N ALA A 68 -4.72 20.37 -6.61
CA ALA A 68 -4.51 20.62 -8.04
C ALA A 68 -4.45 19.33 -8.85
N HIS A 69 -3.97 18.23 -8.26
CA HIS A 69 -3.84 16.95 -8.95
C HIS A 69 -5.17 16.33 -9.37
N VAL A 70 -6.28 16.71 -8.75
CA VAL A 70 -7.63 16.21 -9.10
C VAL A 70 -8.05 16.58 -10.52
N TRP A 71 -7.48 17.62 -11.12
CA TRP A 71 -7.85 18.04 -12.47
C TRP A 71 -7.25 17.11 -13.54
N GLY A 72 -6.03 16.63 -13.35
CA GLY A 72 -5.31 15.84 -14.36
C GLY A 72 -6.07 14.59 -14.80
N PRO A 73 -6.43 13.66 -13.89
CA PRO A 73 -7.12 12.43 -14.25
C PRO A 73 -8.52 12.69 -14.83
N ALA A 74 -9.21 13.75 -14.38
CA ALA A 74 -10.47 14.17 -14.98
C ALA A 74 -10.27 14.61 -16.44
N PHE A 75 -9.23 15.41 -16.72
CA PHE A 75 -8.88 15.80 -18.09
C PHE A 75 -8.50 14.58 -18.95
N LEU A 76 -7.75 13.61 -18.39
CA LEU A 76 -7.43 12.34 -19.06
C LEU A 76 -8.69 11.60 -19.50
N ARG A 77 -9.65 11.45 -18.59
CA ARG A 77 -10.94 10.79 -18.83
C ARG A 77 -11.75 11.50 -19.90
N ASP A 78 -11.89 12.81 -19.77
CA ASP A 78 -12.89 13.58 -20.53
C ASP A 78 -12.39 13.99 -21.93
N HIS A 79 -11.08 14.15 -22.14
CA HIS A 79 -10.53 14.75 -23.36
C HIS A 79 -9.50 13.90 -24.11
N LEU A 80 -8.84 12.95 -23.44
CA LEU A 80 -7.71 12.20 -24.03
C LEU A 80 -8.06 10.73 -24.31
N LEU A 81 -8.69 10.07 -23.35
CA LEU A 81 -9.09 8.67 -23.49
C LEU A 81 -10.24 8.52 -24.52
N PRO A 82 -10.34 7.35 -25.19
CA PRO A 82 -9.48 6.19 -25.05
C PRO A 82 -8.20 6.21 -25.93
N TRP A 83 -8.01 7.25 -26.74
CA TRP A 83 -7.04 7.20 -27.85
C TRP A 83 -5.69 7.85 -27.54
N LYS A 84 -5.61 8.66 -26.48
CA LYS A 84 -4.40 9.40 -26.10
C LYS A 84 -4.14 9.27 -24.60
N LEU A 85 -2.85 9.29 -24.25
CA LEU A 85 -2.36 9.29 -22.86
C LEU A 85 -1.68 10.60 -22.47
N ASN A 86 -1.49 11.50 -23.43
CA ASN A 86 -0.94 12.85 -23.23
C ASN A 86 -1.58 13.81 -24.23
N GLY A 87 -1.45 15.12 -23.99
CA GLY A 87 -2.04 16.12 -24.87
C GLY A 87 -1.67 17.55 -24.49
N TRP A 88 -2.49 18.50 -24.93
CA TRP A 88 -2.36 19.93 -24.65
C TRP A 88 -3.71 20.44 -24.14
N SER A 89 -3.73 21.10 -22.99
CA SER A 89 -4.92 21.78 -22.48
C SER A 89 -4.78 23.29 -22.66
N MET A 90 -5.91 23.97 -22.89
CA MET A 90 -6.02 25.43 -22.92
C MET A 90 -6.55 26.00 -21.58
N ASP A 91 -6.69 25.18 -20.54
CA ASP A 91 -7.28 25.57 -19.25
C ASP A 91 -6.44 26.62 -18.48
N TRP A 92 -5.16 26.82 -18.86
CA TRP A 92 -4.28 27.88 -18.35
C TRP A 92 -3.74 28.73 -19.49
N TYR A 93 -3.55 30.03 -19.26
CA TYR A 93 -2.88 31.03 -20.12
C TYR A 93 -2.70 30.62 -21.59
N SER A 94 -1.45 30.32 -22.01
CA SER A 94 -1.10 29.91 -23.39
C SER A 94 -1.23 28.41 -23.63
N GLY A 95 -1.86 27.70 -22.70
CA GLY A 95 -1.97 26.25 -22.62
C GLY A 95 -0.83 25.58 -21.86
N LEU A 96 -1.01 24.29 -21.53
CA LEU A 96 0.00 23.45 -20.91
C LEU A 96 0.02 22.03 -21.47
N PRO A 97 1.20 21.38 -21.50
CA PRO A 97 1.32 19.98 -21.91
C PRO A 97 0.84 19.05 -20.78
N ILE A 98 -0.07 18.15 -21.11
CA ILE A 98 -0.71 17.20 -20.17
C ILE A 98 -0.02 15.85 -20.25
N TYR A 99 0.35 15.27 -19.10
CA TYR A 99 1.08 14.00 -18.99
C TYR A 99 2.34 13.91 -19.85
N ARG A 100 3.00 15.05 -20.09
CA ARG A 100 4.33 15.07 -20.71
C ARG A 100 5.44 14.91 -19.67
N PHE A 101 5.26 15.51 -18.50
CA PHE A 101 6.23 15.52 -17.40
C PHE A 101 5.70 14.83 -16.14
N TYR A 102 4.40 14.59 -16.05
CA TYR A 102 3.75 13.90 -14.95
C TYR A 102 3.46 12.44 -15.29
N MET A 103 3.45 11.58 -14.27
CA MET A 103 3.21 10.15 -14.42
C MET A 103 1.76 9.87 -14.80
N VAL A 104 1.53 9.33 -16.00
CA VAL A 104 0.18 8.99 -16.49
C VAL A 104 -0.39 7.73 -15.82
N VAL A 105 0.47 6.82 -15.37
CA VAL A 105 0.05 5.49 -14.89
C VAL A 105 -0.86 5.61 -13.66
N PRO A 106 -0.53 6.35 -12.59
CA PRO A 106 -1.45 6.54 -11.47
C PRO A 106 -2.76 7.22 -11.88
N ALA A 107 -2.71 8.22 -12.76
CA ALA A 107 -3.91 8.88 -13.27
C ALA A 107 -4.83 7.92 -14.05
N PHE A 108 -4.25 7.03 -14.86
CA PHE A 108 -5.01 6.01 -15.57
C PHE A 108 -5.71 5.05 -14.60
N PHE A 109 -5.03 4.61 -13.52
CA PHE A 109 -5.67 3.79 -12.50
C PHE A 109 -6.80 4.52 -11.75
N ILE A 110 -6.66 5.83 -11.52
CA ILE A 110 -7.73 6.65 -10.94
C ILE A 110 -8.96 6.63 -11.85
N VAL A 111 -8.79 6.89 -13.14
CA VAL A 111 -9.90 6.87 -14.11
C VAL A 111 -10.53 5.48 -14.22
N LEU A 112 -9.72 4.42 -14.15
CA LEU A 112 -10.25 3.05 -14.17
C LEU A 112 -11.11 2.74 -12.93
N LEU A 113 -10.68 3.18 -11.74
CA LEU A 113 -11.45 3.00 -10.50
C LEU A 113 -12.68 3.90 -10.44
N ASP A 114 -12.63 5.08 -11.06
CA ASP A 114 -13.76 6.03 -11.19
C ASP A 114 -14.96 5.43 -11.94
N VAL A 115 -14.75 4.37 -12.74
CA VAL A 115 -15.85 3.62 -13.38
C VAL A 115 -16.76 2.93 -12.35
N LEU A 116 -16.20 2.57 -11.18
CA LEU A 116 -16.90 1.79 -10.15
C LEU A 116 -17.15 2.57 -8.85
N LEU A 117 -16.36 3.61 -8.59
CA LEU A 117 -16.34 4.38 -7.35
C LEU A 117 -16.45 5.88 -7.65
N PRO A 118 -16.98 6.70 -6.72
CA PRO A 118 -16.94 8.15 -6.88
C PRO A 118 -15.50 8.66 -7.08
N TYR A 119 -15.33 9.65 -7.97
CA TYR A 119 -14.03 10.18 -8.37
C TYR A 119 -13.09 10.50 -7.21
N GLY A 120 -13.60 11.18 -6.17
CA GLY A 120 -12.81 11.53 -4.99
C GLY A 120 -12.27 10.31 -4.26
N MET A 121 -13.09 9.26 -4.14
CA MET A 121 -12.70 7.99 -3.52
C MET A 121 -11.68 7.24 -4.38
N ALA A 122 -11.94 7.11 -5.68
CA ALA A 122 -11.03 6.49 -6.64
C ALA A 122 -9.64 7.16 -6.60
N PHE A 123 -9.62 8.50 -6.60
CA PHE A 123 -8.40 9.27 -6.47
C PHE A 123 -7.66 8.94 -5.18
N LYS A 124 -8.33 9.07 -4.03
CA LYS A 124 -7.71 8.88 -2.71
C LYS A 124 -7.16 7.46 -2.55
N LEU A 125 -7.86 6.43 -3.04
CA LEU A 125 -7.40 5.04 -2.99
C LEU A 125 -6.09 4.83 -3.75
N VAL A 126 -5.96 5.39 -4.95
CA VAL A 126 -4.69 5.32 -5.69
C VAL A 126 -3.63 6.15 -4.99
N ALA A 127 -3.98 7.34 -4.49
CA ALA A 127 -3.03 8.23 -3.83
C ALA A 127 -2.37 7.60 -2.60
N VAL A 128 -3.13 6.86 -1.78
CA VAL A 128 -2.60 6.19 -0.58
C VAL A 128 -1.97 4.83 -0.85
N MET A 129 -2.05 4.31 -2.09
CA MET A 129 -1.62 2.95 -2.41
C MET A 129 -0.16 2.71 -2.02
N GLY A 130 0.74 3.63 -2.38
CA GLY A 130 2.17 3.53 -2.03
C GLY A 130 2.41 3.45 -0.52
N VAL A 131 1.72 4.29 0.26
CA VAL A 131 1.80 4.30 1.73
C VAL A 131 1.36 2.96 2.32
N VAL A 132 0.24 2.41 1.84
CA VAL A 132 -0.31 1.15 2.35
C VAL A 132 0.59 -0.04 1.98
N THR A 133 1.15 -0.05 0.78
CA THR A 133 1.94 -1.18 0.28
C THR A 133 3.38 -1.19 0.77
N LEU A 134 3.96 -0.03 1.10
CA LEU A 134 5.40 0.08 1.35
C LEU A 134 5.93 -0.88 2.43
N PRO A 135 5.31 -1.04 3.63
CA PRO A 135 5.81 -1.98 4.64
C PRO A 135 5.87 -3.42 4.13
N VAL A 136 4.87 -3.84 3.35
CA VAL A 136 4.81 -5.18 2.75
C VAL A 136 5.89 -5.32 1.68
N CYS A 137 6.07 -4.31 0.83
CA CYS A 137 7.11 -4.29 -0.20
C CYS A 137 8.52 -4.33 0.39
N CYS A 138 8.78 -3.64 1.51
CA CYS A 138 10.06 -3.73 2.23
C CYS A 138 10.29 -5.12 2.82
N TRP A 139 9.25 -5.76 3.35
CA TRP A 139 9.35 -7.16 3.78
C TRP A 139 9.64 -8.10 2.61
N ILE A 140 8.92 -7.96 1.49
CA ILE A 140 9.14 -8.76 0.28
C ILE A 140 10.57 -8.54 -0.25
N PHE A 141 11.06 -7.30 -0.27
CA PHE A 141 12.46 -6.98 -0.59
C PHE A 141 13.41 -7.85 0.23
N GLY A 142 13.26 -7.85 1.56
CA GLY A 142 14.13 -8.62 2.44
C GLY A 142 14.05 -10.14 2.19
N ARG A 143 12.86 -10.63 1.81
CA ARG A 143 12.63 -12.04 1.47
C ARG A 143 13.26 -12.43 0.13
N LEU A 144 13.11 -11.59 -0.90
CA LEU A 144 13.68 -11.84 -2.22
C LEU A 144 15.21 -11.79 -2.17
N ALA A 145 15.78 -10.86 -1.40
CA ALA A 145 17.23 -10.76 -1.16
C ALA A 145 17.80 -11.87 -0.25
N ARG A 146 16.97 -12.82 0.22
CA ARG A 146 17.36 -13.97 1.05
C ARG A 146 18.10 -13.60 2.34
N PHE A 147 17.77 -12.45 2.96
CA PHE A 147 18.35 -12.11 4.25
C PHE A 147 17.95 -13.12 5.34
N ALA A 148 18.86 -13.35 6.29
CA ALA A 148 18.61 -14.24 7.40
C ALA A 148 17.48 -13.72 8.30
N TYR A 149 16.66 -14.63 8.81
CA TYR A 149 15.64 -14.28 9.81
C TYR A 149 16.29 -13.63 11.05
N PRO A 150 15.72 -12.56 11.64
CA PRO A 150 14.44 -11.90 11.33
C PRO A 150 14.54 -10.64 10.45
N ILE A 151 15.63 -10.47 9.69
CA ILE A 151 15.90 -9.25 8.92
C ILE A 151 14.77 -8.87 7.96
N PRO A 152 14.15 -9.80 7.18
CA PRO A 152 13.04 -9.44 6.31
C PRO A 152 11.85 -8.84 7.06
N GLU A 153 11.49 -9.39 8.21
CA GLU A 153 10.40 -8.89 9.04
C GLU A 153 10.72 -7.48 9.61
N LEU A 154 11.99 -7.20 9.94
CA LEU A 154 12.42 -5.87 10.40
C LEU A 154 12.35 -4.81 9.29
N PHE A 155 12.52 -5.17 8.02
CA PHE A 155 12.35 -4.22 6.92
C PHE A 155 10.94 -3.64 6.81
N ALA A 156 9.89 -4.38 7.19
CA ALA A 156 8.54 -3.81 7.28
C ALA A 156 8.46 -2.67 8.30
N MET A 157 9.10 -2.86 9.46
CA MET A 157 9.16 -1.84 10.51
C MET A 157 9.95 -0.61 10.05
N VAL A 158 11.07 -0.81 9.34
CA VAL A 158 11.85 0.28 8.76
C VAL A 158 11.02 1.05 7.73
N GLY A 159 10.28 0.35 6.87
CA GLY A 159 9.33 0.97 5.94
C GLY A 159 8.27 1.81 6.65
N LEU A 160 7.74 1.33 7.78
CA LEU A 160 6.83 2.12 8.61
C LEU A 160 7.51 3.36 9.20
N VAL A 161 8.70 3.23 9.80
CA VAL A 161 9.43 4.37 10.38
C VAL A 161 9.70 5.42 9.31
N TYR A 162 10.08 4.99 8.10
CA TYR A 162 10.24 5.89 6.96
C TYR A 162 8.95 6.63 6.59
N LEU A 163 7.81 5.94 6.56
CA LEU A 163 6.51 6.57 6.27
C LEU A 163 6.13 7.63 7.30
N LEU A 164 6.50 7.41 8.57
CA LEU A 164 6.19 8.27 9.71
C LEU A 164 7.22 9.37 9.94
N ASP A 165 8.30 9.43 9.16
CA ASP A 165 9.27 10.51 9.25
C ASP A 165 8.65 11.81 8.75
N GLU A 166 8.60 12.84 9.59
CA GLU A 166 8.03 14.16 9.26
C GLU A 166 9.13 15.22 9.01
N SER A 167 10.41 14.82 8.99
CA SER A 167 11.53 15.74 8.78
C SER A 167 11.49 16.45 7.41
N TYR A 168 10.76 15.88 6.46
CA TYR A 168 10.48 16.44 5.14
C TYR A 168 9.01 16.19 4.78
N THR A 169 8.37 17.17 4.15
CA THR A 169 6.92 17.17 3.94
C THR A 169 6.50 17.41 2.49
N ILE A 170 7.46 17.67 1.60
CA ILE A 170 7.22 17.99 0.19
C ILE A 170 7.95 17.05 -0.77
N TYR A 171 8.85 16.20 -0.26
CA TYR A 171 9.63 15.25 -1.06
C TYR A 171 9.83 13.92 -0.33
N GLY A 172 10.13 12.84 -1.05
CA GLY A 172 10.52 11.56 -0.45
C GLY A 172 9.38 10.58 -0.19
N GLY A 173 8.15 10.81 -0.65
CA GLY A 173 7.12 9.75 -0.68
C GLY A 173 6.71 9.12 0.65
N ASN A 174 7.09 9.71 1.79
CA ASN A 174 6.52 9.45 3.11
C ASN A 174 5.05 9.92 3.17
N ILE A 175 4.40 9.81 4.32
CA ILE A 175 2.98 10.18 4.43
C ILE A 175 2.77 11.68 4.16
N ALA A 176 3.58 12.55 4.77
CA ALA A 176 3.44 14.00 4.60
C ALA A 176 3.61 14.44 3.14
N SER A 177 4.66 13.97 2.46
CA SER A 177 4.95 14.27 1.06
C SER A 177 3.94 13.65 0.11
N THR A 178 3.41 12.47 0.43
CA THR A 178 2.28 11.88 -0.30
C THR A 178 1.06 12.78 -0.23
N MET A 179 0.74 13.33 0.95
CA MET A 179 -0.36 14.29 1.11
C MET A 179 -0.11 15.63 0.41
N ALA A 180 1.16 16.01 0.20
CA ALA A 180 1.52 17.20 -0.56
C ALA A 180 1.38 17.03 -2.08
N GLY A 181 1.26 15.79 -2.59
CA GLY A 181 1.10 15.51 -4.02
C GLY A 181 2.02 14.42 -4.58
N GLU A 182 2.98 13.90 -3.80
CA GLU A 182 3.96 12.91 -4.27
C GLU A 182 3.45 11.45 -4.34
N PHE A 183 2.15 11.24 -4.48
CA PHE A 183 1.59 9.89 -4.48
C PHE A 183 2.14 8.97 -5.57
N SER A 184 2.45 9.53 -6.75
CA SER A 184 3.09 8.77 -7.84
C SER A 184 4.48 8.26 -7.44
N PHE A 185 5.25 9.08 -6.72
CA PHE A 185 6.58 8.70 -6.23
C PHE A 185 6.46 7.68 -5.09
N SER A 186 5.50 7.84 -4.17
CA SER A 186 5.23 6.88 -3.10
C SER A 186 4.90 5.47 -3.65
N ILE A 187 4.07 5.40 -4.71
CA ILE A 187 3.78 4.14 -5.42
C ILE A 187 5.06 3.58 -6.05
N ALA A 188 5.83 4.41 -6.75
CA ALA A 188 7.08 4.00 -7.37
C ALA A 188 8.10 3.46 -6.36
N LEU A 189 8.15 4.04 -5.16
CA LEU A 189 9.03 3.59 -4.07
C LEU A 189 8.68 2.16 -3.62
N SER A 190 7.39 1.83 -3.52
CA SER A 190 6.95 0.46 -3.25
C SER A 190 7.42 -0.52 -4.33
N PHE A 191 7.28 -0.16 -5.60
CA PHE A 191 7.80 -0.98 -6.71
C PHE A 191 9.33 -1.06 -6.72
N ALA A 192 10.04 0.01 -6.35
CA ALA A 192 11.49 0.03 -6.27
C ALA A 192 12.01 -0.99 -5.25
N MET A 193 11.36 -1.14 -4.09
CA MET A 193 11.71 -2.18 -3.11
C MET A 193 11.59 -3.58 -3.72
N LEU A 194 10.52 -3.86 -4.46
CA LEU A 194 10.34 -5.14 -5.15
C LEU A 194 11.42 -5.36 -6.22
N ALA A 195 11.74 -4.32 -7.00
CA ALA A 195 12.76 -4.37 -8.03
C ALA A 195 14.16 -4.63 -7.45
N PHE A 196 14.52 -3.96 -6.35
CA PHE A 196 15.78 -4.23 -5.65
C PHE A 196 15.83 -5.64 -5.08
N GLY A 197 14.72 -6.15 -4.57
CA GLY A 197 14.65 -7.50 -4.04
C GLY A 197 14.84 -8.54 -5.15
N PHE A 198 14.21 -8.32 -6.30
CA PHE A 198 14.38 -9.16 -7.48
C PHE A 198 15.82 -9.10 -8.00
N PHE A 199 16.41 -7.91 -8.09
CA PHE A 199 17.80 -7.73 -8.52
C PHE A 199 18.79 -8.43 -7.58
N ALA A 200 18.60 -8.32 -6.26
CA ALA A 200 19.47 -8.98 -5.27
C ALA A 200 19.37 -10.52 -5.26
N ASN A 201 18.34 -11.09 -5.89
CA ASN A 201 18.14 -12.53 -5.99
C ASN A 201 18.77 -13.14 -7.26
N GLY A 202 19.15 -12.30 -8.24
CA GLY A 202 19.80 -12.70 -9.49
C GLY A 202 21.31 -12.71 -9.36
#